data_AF-A0A3R6HZ83-F1
#
_entry.id   AF-A0A3R6HZ83-F1
#
_cell.length_a   1.000
_cell.length_b   1.000
_cell.length_c   1.000
_cell.angle_alpha   90.00
_cell.angle_beta   90.00
_cell.angle_gamma   90.00
#
_symmetry.space_group_name_H-M   'P 1'
#
loop_
_entity.id
_entity.type
_entity.pdbx_description
1 polymer ?
#
loop_
_entity_poly.entity_id
_entity_poly.type
_entity_poly.pdbx_seq_one_letter_code
_entity_poly.pdbx_strand_id
1 'polypeptide(L)'
;MEDITMRKIFQYIMLAVVTIVMASCTSDIEETTATTGKSNVQLVVGEFPAFGDSQTRAIGTPDEGKTSWAEGDELLLVIDNTFYGKQYATFTYNGKSWKLTSGELVYREGDPAYIPHVYYAPNYKWEAGKLVLKEGKVAGTDEYIEGNARITGNDETITVSFAGATRKYSRLRIATLPNEQITVDTEDFTPAGSSDMEQNGNYTLTSDEKGNAYLYGNFVTNSQFTVKYEEAPLATHTFLQATVNAKSYALDATVVSLTDEGITYYQIVEDVKKELDAGKTYINLILAPDVDEETLEAIHSGLLEGDARDGSINLTLIGCKKIPSRGFLHFDMLKSIALPDVTEIEGKAFSNCTKLQKVVLGNLTKVYGNVGKNGIFDGCRTKDIDLVLSKDQKVMNGGETEGGYCWTADITKDYSGSDEHNGRVFLDYDFQSITCGYPVP
;
A
#
# COMPACT_ATOMS: atom_id res chain seq x y z
N MET A 1 19.00 -72.02 21.44
CA MET A 1 19.08 -70.70 22.08
C MET A 1 20.03 -69.89 21.23
N GLU A 2 19.47 -69.03 20.37
CA GLU A 2 20.13 -67.85 19.79
C GLU A 2 19.11 -67.25 18.80
N ASP A 3 18.25 -66.38 19.36
CA ASP A 3 17.42 -65.47 18.58
C ASP A 3 18.27 -64.21 18.40
N ILE A 4 18.95 -64.10 17.25
CA ILE A 4 19.74 -62.92 16.90
C ILE A 4 18.75 -61.84 16.48
N THR A 5 18.29 -61.08 17.47
CA THR A 5 17.51 -59.86 17.25
C THR A 5 18.42 -58.88 16.51
N MET A 6 18.21 -58.70 15.20
CA MET A 6 18.81 -57.59 14.46
C MET A 6 18.35 -56.27 15.11
N ARG A 7 19.20 -55.68 15.95
CA ARG A 7 19.09 -54.27 16.30
C ARG A 7 19.40 -53.49 15.03
N LYS A 8 18.38 -53.02 14.31
CA LYS A 8 18.57 -51.98 13.30
C LYS A 8 19.26 -50.80 13.99
N ILE A 9 20.45 -50.44 13.53
CA ILE A 9 21.10 -49.20 13.90
C ILE A 9 20.25 -48.10 13.26
N PHE A 10 19.56 -47.30 14.08
CA PHE A 10 18.82 -46.14 13.58
C PHE A 10 19.83 -45.09 13.14
N GLN A 11 19.75 -44.67 11.88
CA GLN A 11 20.57 -43.58 11.33
C GLN A 11 19.83 -42.26 11.48
N TYR A 12 20.59 -41.22 11.83
CA TYR A 12 20.09 -39.86 11.95
C TYR A 12 20.51 -39.06 10.73
N ILE A 13 19.55 -38.32 10.18
CA ILE A 13 19.80 -37.38 9.09
C ILE A 13 19.83 -35.98 9.69
N MET A 14 20.96 -35.29 9.51
CA MET A 14 21.18 -33.92 9.95
C MET A 14 21.52 -33.04 8.75
N LEU A 15 20.74 -31.98 8.53
CA LEU A 15 21.03 -30.93 7.57
C LEU A 15 21.26 -29.62 8.33
N ALA A 16 22.47 -29.08 8.26
CA ALA A 16 22.86 -27.86 8.98
C ALA A 16 23.71 -26.94 8.09
N VAL A 17 23.63 -25.63 8.34
CA VAL A 17 24.50 -24.63 7.70
C VAL A 17 25.83 -24.59 8.44
N VAL A 18 26.87 -25.21 7.89
CA VAL A 18 28.21 -25.19 8.50
C VAL A 18 29.01 -24.00 7.95
N THR A 19 29.10 -22.90 8.71
CA THR A 19 30.11 -21.86 8.48
C THR A 19 31.41 -22.29 9.15
N ILE A 20 32.37 -22.81 8.37
CA ILE A 20 33.68 -23.19 8.90
C ILE A 20 34.49 -21.90 9.13
N VAL A 21 34.55 -21.43 10.38
CA VAL A 21 35.63 -20.53 10.83
C VAL A 21 36.77 -21.43 11.29
N MET A 22 37.82 -21.56 10.47
CA MET A 22 39.00 -22.31 10.88
C MET A 22 39.78 -21.50 11.93
N ALA A 23 39.54 -21.80 13.20
CA ALA A 23 40.50 -21.52 14.26
C ALA A 23 41.19 -22.84 14.62
N SER A 24 42.45 -22.97 14.21
CA SER A 24 43.30 -24.11 14.58
C SER A 24 43.59 -24.06 16.08
N CYS A 25 43.21 -25.10 16.82
CA CYS A 25 44.04 -25.67 17.88
C CYS A 25 43.51 -27.06 18.25
N THR A 26 44.41 -28.02 18.18
CA THR A 26 44.25 -29.45 18.42
C THR A 26 44.12 -29.77 19.91
N SER A 27 43.15 -30.62 20.27
CA SER A 27 43.31 -31.58 21.37
C SER A 27 42.25 -32.68 21.27
N ASP A 28 42.75 -33.92 21.28
CA ASP A 28 42.03 -35.17 21.13
C ASP A 28 40.97 -35.40 22.22
N ILE A 29 39.74 -35.71 21.81
CA ILE A 29 38.71 -36.38 22.61
C ILE A 29 38.21 -37.56 21.77
N GLU A 30 38.24 -38.75 22.34
CA GLU A 30 37.68 -39.97 21.75
C GLU A 30 36.17 -39.78 21.50
N GLU A 31 35.84 -39.54 20.24
CA GLU A 31 34.49 -39.41 19.74
C GLU A 31 33.95 -40.82 19.46
N THR A 32 32.91 -41.23 20.19
CA THR A 32 32.07 -42.36 19.76
C THR A 32 31.55 -42.02 18.37
N THR A 33 32.03 -42.76 17.37
CA THR A 33 31.68 -42.60 15.96
C THR A 33 30.23 -43.01 15.71
N ALA A 34 29.30 -42.10 16.01
CA ALA A 34 28.07 -42.02 15.22
C ALA A 34 28.52 -41.56 13.83
N THR A 35 28.40 -42.44 12.84
CA THR A 35 28.59 -42.08 11.44
C THR A 35 27.55 -41.00 11.11
N THR A 36 27.93 -39.73 11.21
CA THR A 36 27.17 -38.60 10.67
C THR A 36 27.25 -38.73 9.15
N GLY A 37 26.35 -39.53 8.58
CA GLY A 37 26.11 -39.51 7.15
C GLY A 37 25.74 -38.08 6.78
N LYS A 38 26.59 -37.41 6.00
CA LYS A 38 26.19 -36.22 5.25
C LYS A 38 25.10 -36.64 4.28
N SER A 39 23.87 -36.70 4.74
CA SER A 39 22.73 -36.91 3.86
C SER A 39 22.56 -35.63 3.07
N ASN A 40 22.78 -35.71 1.76
CA ASN A 40 22.56 -34.61 0.83
C ASN A 40 21.05 -34.42 0.64
N VAL A 41 20.34 -34.03 1.70
CA VAL A 41 18.89 -33.88 1.67
C VAL A 41 18.53 -32.83 0.64
N GLN A 42 17.83 -33.26 -0.41
CA GLN A 42 17.44 -32.39 -1.52
C GLN A 42 16.05 -31.80 -1.24
N LEU A 43 15.93 -30.47 -1.31
CA LEU A 43 14.63 -29.82 -1.35
C LEU A 43 14.13 -29.77 -2.80
N VAL A 44 13.01 -30.44 -3.06
CA VAL A 44 12.30 -30.39 -4.34
C VAL A 44 11.01 -29.63 -4.12
N VAL A 45 10.85 -28.48 -4.77
CA VAL A 45 9.68 -27.61 -4.63
C VAL A 45 8.88 -27.65 -5.92
N GLY A 46 7.57 -27.88 -5.81
CA GLY A 46 6.66 -27.79 -6.95
C GLY A 46 6.53 -26.37 -7.50
N GLU A 47 5.70 -26.20 -8.52
CA GLU A 47 5.41 -24.89 -9.11
C GLU A 47 4.83 -23.90 -8.09
N PHE A 48 5.04 -22.60 -8.35
CA PHE A 48 4.40 -21.54 -7.59
C PHE A 48 2.87 -21.69 -7.70
N PRO A 49 2.09 -21.52 -6.61
CA PRO A 49 0.65 -21.72 -6.65
C PRO A 49 -0.01 -20.75 -7.63
N ALA A 50 -0.74 -21.29 -8.60
CA ALA A 50 -1.59 -20.51 -9.48
C ALA A 50 -2.89 -20.17 -8.75
N PHE A 51 -3.05 -18.90 -8.42
CA PHE A 51 -4.32 -18.37 -7.92
C PHE A 51 -5.19 -18.06 -9.13
N GLY A 52 -6.11 -18.97 -9.48
CA GLY A 52 -6.93 -18.91 -10.70
C GLY A 52 -7.75 -17.62 -10.87
N ASP A 53 -8.39 -17.47 -12.04
CA ASP A 53 -9.08 -16.24 -12.47
C ASP A 53 -9.92 -15.60 -11.36
N SER A 54 -9.36 -14.55 -10.77
CA SER A 54 -10.01 -13.76 -9.74
C SER A 54 -11.27 -13.15 -10.35
N GLN A 55 -12.43 -13.56 -9.84
CA GLN A 55 -13.75 -13.11 -10.28
C GLN A 55 -13.98 -11.58 -10.15
N THR A 56 -12.98 -10.79 -9.77
CA THR A 56 -12.90 -9.35 -10.05
C THR A 56 -11.46 -8.89 -10.31
N ARG A 57 -11.08 -8.72 -11.58
CA ARG A 57 -9.91 -7.93 -12.00
C ARG A 57 -10.28 -7.10 -13.25
N ALA A 58 -10.23 -5.78 -13.12
CA ALA A 58 -9.74 -4.82 -14.11
C ALA A 58 -9.22 -3.64 -13.28
N ILE A 59 -8.14 -2.94 -13.64
CA ILE A 59 -8.16 -1.91 -14.68
C ILE A 59 -7.00 -2.10 -15.67
N GLY A 60 -7.29 -1.98 -16.97
CA GLY A 60 -6.35 -1.97 -18.10
C GLY A 60 -5.74 -3.31 -18.52
N THR A 61 -4.98 -3.97 -17.64
CA THR A 61 -4.22 -5.19 -17.98
C THR A 61 -4.41 -6.28 -16.93
N PRO A 62 -4.60 -7.56 -17.33
CA PRO A 62 -4.52 -8.68 -16.41
C PRO A 62 -3.18 -8.67 -15.66
N ASP A 63 -3.23 -8.54 -14.34
CA ASP A 63 -2.08 -8.78 -13.46
C ASP A 63 -2.23 -10.17 -12.87
N GLU A 64 -1.46 -11.13 -13.35
CA GLU A 64 -1.45 -12.50 -12.82
C GLU A 64 -0.87 -12.56 -11.38
N GLY A 65 -0.17 -11.51 -10.95
CA GLY A 65 0.68 -11.52 -9.76
C GLY A 65 1.96 -12.32 -10.00
N LYS A 66 2.60 -12.75 -8.91
CA LYS A 66 3.71 -13.70 -8.97
C LYS A 66 3.19 -15.07 -9.46
N THR A 67 3.81 -15.60 -10.52
CA THR A 67 3.44 -16.89 -11.12
C THR A 67 4.56 -17.92 -11.10
N SER A 68 5.77 -17.54 -10.65
CA SER A 68 6.94 -18.41 -10.59
C SER A 68 7.87 -18.01 -9.44
N TRP A 69 8.73 -18.95 -9.04
CA TRP A 69 9.80 -18.71 -8.07
C TRP A 69 10.89 -17.83 -8.68
N ALA A 70 11.41 -16.88 -7.89
CA ALA A 70 12.46 -15.95 -8.27
C ALA A 70 13.67 -16.09 -7.35
N GLU A 71 14.86 -15.80 -7.86
CA GLU A 71 16.07 -15.80 -7.06
C GLU A 71 15.90 -14.88 -5.83
N GLY A 72 16.28 -15.39 -4.66
CA GLY A 72 16.07 -14.71 -3.37
C GLY A 72 14.79 -15.09 -2.65
N ASP A 73 13.83 -15.78 -3.29
CA ASP A 73 12.65 -16.28 -2.59
C ASP A 73 13.04 -17.23 -1.45
N GLU A 74 12.30 -17.19 -0.35
CA GLU A 74 12.55 -18.00 0.84
C GLU A 74 11.35 -18.89 1.20
N LEU A 75 11.64 -20.11 1.66
CA LEU A 75 10.68 -21.02 2.26
C LEU A 75 11.06 -21.30 3.70
N LEU A 76 10.09 -21.14 4.59
CA LEU A 76 10.23 -21.33 6.02
C LEU A 76 9.56 -22.66 6.39
N LEU A 77 10.38 -23.65 6.70
CA LEU A 77 9.92 -25.00 7.03
C LEU A 77 9.89 -25.20 8.55
N VAL A 78 8.88 -25.92 9.01
CA VAL A 78 8.84 -26.49 10.36
C VAL A 78 8.63 -28.00 10.25
N ILE A 79 9.53 -28.77 10.86
CA ILE A 79 9.39 -30.23 11.00
C ILE A 79 9.01 -30.53 12.44
N ASP A 80 7.91 -31.24 12.63
CA ASP A 80 7.51 -31.74 13.95
C ASP A 80 7.94 -33.20 14.09
N ASN A 81 9.00 -33.41 14.87
CA ASN A 81 9.53 -34.72 15.14
C ASN A 81 9.16 -35.13 16.57
N THR A 82 8.55 -36.30 16.73
CA THR A 82 8.12 -36.84 18.02
C THR A 82 9.26 -37.02 19.03
N PHE A 83 10.50 -37.19 18.55
CA PHE A 83 11.69 -37.42 19.36
C PHE A 83 12.54 -36.15 19.53
N TYR A 84 12.71 -35.35 18.48
CA TYR A 84 13.58 -34.15 18.46
C TYR A 84 12.83 -32.84 18.68
N GLY A 85 11.52 -32.90 18.86
CA GLY A 85 10.66 -31.74 18.90
C GLY A 85 10.62 -31.02 17.55
N LYS A 86 10.25 -29.74 17.60
CA LYS A 86 10.11 -28.90 16.42
C LYS A 86 11.46 -28.36 15.96
N GLN A 87 11.76 -28.55 14.68
CA GLN A 87 12.93 -28.03 14.00
C GLN A 87 12.50 -27.01 12.95
N TYR A 88 13.30 -25.96 12.75
CA TYR A 88 12.96 -24.84 11.87
C TYR A 88 14.09 -24.60 10.88
N ALA A 89 13.73 -24.39 9.63
CA ALA A 89 14.70 -24.16 8.57
C ALA A 89 14.22 -23.10 7.59
N THR A 90 15.19 -22.40 6.99
CA THR A 90 14.96 -21.47 5.89
C THR A 90 15.73 -21.95 4.68
N PHE A 91 15.03 -22.06 3.55
CA PHE A 91 15.64 -22.35 2.27
C PHE A 91 15.48 -21.16 1.34
N THR A 92 16.55 -20.79 0.64
CA THR A 92 16.55 -19.70 -0.33
C THR A 92 16.72 -20.25 -1.74
N TYR A 93 15.95 -19.75 -2.70
CA TYR A 93 16.08 -20.10 -4.10
C TYR A 93 17.20 -19.29 -4.76
N ASN A 94 18.18 -19.98 -5.37
CA ASN A 94 19.32 -19.32 -6.04
C ASN A 94 19.16 -19.21 -7.57
N GLY A 95 17.92 -19.26 -8.07
CA GLY A 95 17.61 -19.29 -9.51
C GLY A 95 17.71 -20.68 -10.15
N LYS A 96 18.24 -21.70 -9.46
CA LYS A 96 18.36 -23.08 -9.96
C LYS A 96 17.86 -24.14 -8.98
N SER A 97 18.08 -23.93 -7.69
CA SER A 97 17.75 -24.89 -6.64
C SER A 97 17.54 -24.16 -5.31
N TRP A 98 16.82 -24.82 -4.42
CA TRP A 98 16.64 -24.34 -3.05
C TRP A 98 17.80 -24.79 -2.17
N LYS A 99 18.41 -23.86 -1.43
CA LYS A 99 19.54 -24.12 -0.54
C LYS A 99 19.17 -23.79 0.89
N LEU A 100 19.53 -24.66 1.83
CA LEU A 100 19.40 -24.36 3.26
C LEU A 100 20.31 -23.17 3.59
N THR A 101 19.74 -22.08 4.08
CA THR A 101 20.45 -20.84 4.42
C THR A 101 20.39 -20.52 5.91
N SER A 102 19.43 -21.08 6.64
CA SER A 102 19.35 -20.95 8.10
C SER A 102 18.64 -22.14 8.75
N GLY A 103 18.98 -22.42 10.00
CA GLY A 103 18.40 -23.50 10.80
C GLY A 103 19.06 -24.86 10.61
N GLU A 104 18.55 -25.83 11.35
CA GLU A 104 18.99 -27.22 11.31
C GLU A 104 17.76 -28.13 11.22
N LEU A 105 17.83 -29.16 10.37
CA LEU A 105 16.81 -30.19 10.27
C LEU A 105 17.38 -31.51 10.73
N VAL A 106 16.74 -32.09 11.75
CA VAL A 106 17.13 -33.36 12.35
C VAL A 106 15.93 -34.29 12.39
N TYR A 107 16.04 -35.44 11.74
CA TYR A 107 15.03 -36.49 11.79
C TYR A 107 15.66 -37.89 11.69
N ARG A 108 14.93 -38.89 12.21
CA ARG A 108 15.30 -40.31 12.16
C ARG A 108 14.76 -40.93 10.89
N GLU A 109 15.59 -41.72 10.22
CA GLU A 109 15.15 -42.57 9.13
C GLU A 109 14.10 -43.58 9.64
N GLY A 110 12.97 -43.69 8.93
CA GLY A 110 11.88 -44.63 9.24
C GLY A 110 10.95 -44.24 10.40
N ASP A 111 11.20 -43.14 11.10
CA ASP A 111 10.23 -42.58 12.06
C ASP A 111 9.28 -41.61 11.36
N PRO A 112 8.01 -41.49 11.80
CA PRO A 112 7.09 -40.51 11.23
C PRO A 112 7.56 -39.08 11.59
N ALA A 113 8.39 -38.49 10.74
CA ALA A 113 8.66 -37.06 10.74
C ALA A 113 7.57 -36.38 9.91
N TYR A 114 6.76 -35.56 10.59
CA TYR A 114 5.69 -34.81 9.94
C TYR A 114 6.22 -33.42 9.60
N ILE A 115 6.02 -32.99 8.36
CA ILE A 115 6.24 -31.59 7.98
C ILE A 115 4.86 -30.93 7.93
N PRO A 116 4.36 -30.40 9.07
CA PRO A 116 3.01 -29.88 9.14
C PRO A 116 2.77 -28.73 8.17
N HIS A 117 3.75 -27.84 8.02
CA HIS A 117 3.61 -26.63 7.22
C HIS A 117 4.94 -26.20 6.59
N VAL A 118 4.83 -25.65 5.40
CA VAL A 118 5.86 -24.83 4.76
C VAL A 118 5.25 -23.47 4.47
N TYR A 119 5.93 -22.40 4.85
CA TYR A 119 5.45 -21.05 4.60
C TYR A 119 6.28 -20.42 3.48
N TYR A 120 5.59 -19.85 2.50
CA TYR A 120 6.15 -18.79 1.68
C TYR A 120 5.66 -17.46 2.26
N ALA A 121 6.55 -16.79 2.99
CA ALA A 121 6.24 -15.56 3.72
C ALA A 121 7.47 -14.63 3.69
N PRO A 122 7.72 -13.93 2.57
CA PRO A 122 8.99 -13.21 2.32
C PRO A 122 9.35 -12.16 3.37
N ASN A 123 8.34 -11.60 4.04
CA ASN A 123 8.52 -10.62 5.11
C ASN A 123 8.80 -11.23 6.49
N TYR A 124 8.79 -12.56 6.63
CA TYR A 124 8.88 -13.25 7.91
C TYR A 124 10.15 -14.11 8.02
N LYS A 125 10.55 -14.40 9.25
CA LYS A 125 11.65 -15.31 9.60
C LYS A 125 11.31 -16.07 10.87
N TRP A 126 12.04 -17.15 11.14
CA TRP A 126 11.93 -17.88 12.40
C TRP A 126 12.68 -17.17 13.53
N GLU A 127 12.01 -16.94 14.66
CA GLU A 127 12.62 -16.57 15.94
C GLU A 127 11.92 -17.28 17.08
N ALA A 128 12.69 -17.97 17.95
CA ALA A 128 12.17 -18.72 19.10
C ALA A 128 10.98 -19.64 18.77
N GLY A 129 11.00 -20.25 17.58
CA GLY A 129 9.95 -21.16 17.10
C GLY A 129 8.65 -20.49 16.65
N LYS A 130 8.66 -19.17 16.44
CA LYS A 130 7.55 -18.39 15.89
C LYS A 130 7.99 -17.68 14.60
N LEU A 131 7.05 -17.48 13.69
CA LEU A 131 7.24 -16.58 12.57
C LEU A 131 7.10 -15.15 13.05
N VAL A 132 8.13 -14.35 12.80
CA VAL A 132 8.17 -12.92 13.14
C VAL A 132 8.57 -12.11 11.92
N LEU A 133 8.14 -10.85 11.86
CA LEU A 133 8.53 -9.96 10.77
C LEU A 133 10.05 -9.72 10.77
N LYS A 134 10.62 -9.66 9.58
CA LYS A 134 11.98 -9.16 9.37
C LYS A 134 12.02 -7.66 9.71
N GLU A 135 13.20 -7.19 10.11
CA GLU A 135 13.41 -5.78 10.42
C GLU A 135 13.01 -4.88 9.22
N GLY A 136 12.25 -3.83 9.50
CA GLY A 136 11.76 -2.90 8.47
C GLY A 136 10.66 -3.44 7.56
N LYS A 137 10.15 -4.65 7.78
CA LYS A 137 9.01 -5.21 7.03
C LYS A 137 7.70 -5.05 7.79
N VAL A 138 6.61 -4.98 7.04
CA VAL A 138 5.24 -4.79 7.56
C VAL A 138 4.38 -6.00 7.14
N ALA A 139 3.48 -6.44 8.01
CA ALA A 139 2.53 -7.52 7.68
C ALA A 139 1.60 -7.08 6.53
N GLY A 140 1.12 -8.02 5.72
CA GLY A 140 0.17 -7.72 4.65
C GLY A 140 0.73 -6.95 3.44
N THR A 141 2.02 -6.61 3.40
CA THR A 141 2.66 -6.00 2.21
C THR A 141 3.31 -7.02 1.27
N ASP A 142 3.24 -8.31 1.61
CA ASP A 142 3.68 -9.42 0.77
C ASP A 142 2.80 -10.66 1.04
N GLU A 143 2.95 -11.69 0.21
CA GLU A 143 2.25 -12.95 0.34
C GLU A 143 2.60 -13.68 1.65
N TYR A 144 1.61 -14.41 2.16
CA TYR A 144 1.72 -15.31 3.30
C TYR A 144 1.02 -16.62 2.96
N ILE A 145 1.68 -17.50 2.23
CA ILE A 145 1.06 -18.72 1.69
C ILE A 145 1.54 -19.93 2.48
N GLU A 146 0.60 -20.80 2.85
CA GLU A 146 0.88 -22.08 3.48
C GLU A 146 0.87 -23.20 2.42
N GLY A 147 1.92 -24.00 2.41
CA GLY A 147 2.04 -25.23 1.65
C GLY A 147 2.25 -26.43 2.57
N ASN A 148 2.32 -27.60 1.96
CA ASN A 148 2.62 -28.85 2.63
C ASN A 148 3.96 -29.39 2.16
N ALA A 149 4.61 -30.20 2.98
CA ALA A 149 5.78 -30.95 2.55
C ALA A 149 5.74 -32.38 3.07
N ARG A 150 6.47 -33.24 2.38
CA ARG A 150 6.63 -34.64 2.74
C ARG A 150 8.05 -35.09 2.49
N ILE A 151 8.53 -35.97 3.35
CA ILE A 151 9.80 -36.66 3.15
C ILE A 151 9.55 -37.85 2.21
N THR A 152 10.34 -37.97 1.16
CA THR A 152 10.22 -39.01 0.12
C THR A 152 11.60 -39.58 -0.24
N GLY A 153 11.60 -40.78 -0.85
CA GLY A 153 12.82 -41.41 -1.36
C GLY A 153 13.79 -41.83 -0.27
N ASN A 154 13.42 -42.82 0.56
CA ASN A 154 14.24 -43.34 1.66
C ASN A 154 14.80 -42.22 2.58
N ASP A 155 13.97 -41.23 2.90
CA ASP A 155 14.33 -40.14 3.84
C ASP A 155 15.40 -39.14 3.36
N GLU A 156 15.75 -39.17 2.06
CA GLU A 156 16.77 -38.29 1.46
C GLU A 156 16.21 -37.07 0.70
N THR A 157 14.90 -36.99 0.45
CA THR A 157 14.30 -35.86 -0.29
C THR A 157 13.15 -35.24 0.49
N ILE A 158 13.12 -33.91 0.59
CA ILE A 158 11.96 -33.16 1.07
C ILE A 158 11.23 -32.61 -0.14
N THR A 159 10.02 -33.10 -0.41
CA THR A 159 9.15 -32.59 -1.46
C THR A 159 8.18 -31.57 -0.88
N VAL A 160 8.29 -30.31 -1.29
CA VAL A 160 7.38 -29.21 -0.93
C VAL A 160 6.37 -29.02 -2.06
N SER A 161 5.09 -28.85 -1.69
CA SER A 161 4.01 -28.59 -2.62
C SER A 161 3.08 -27.50 -2.10
N PHE A 162 2.83 -26.53 -2.97
CA PHE A 162 1.77 -25.55 -2.84
C PHE A 162 0.56 -25.90 -3.73
N ALA A 163 0.50 -27.11 -4.27
CA ALA A 163 -0.65 -27.56 -5.06
C ALA A 163 -1.92 -27.53 -4.19
N GLY A 164 -2.92 -26.78 -4.62
CA GLY A 164 -4.16 -26.57 -3.86
C GLY A 164 -4.06 -25.54 -2.72
N ALA A 165 -2.92 -24.87 -2.55
CA ALA A 165 -2.82 -23.73 -1.65
C ALA A 165 -3.76 -22.63 -2.13
N THR A 166 -4.52 -22.05 -1.20
CA THR A 166 -5.40 -20.91 -1.45
C THR A 166 -5.05 -19.80 -0.48
N ARG A 167 -5.14 -18.54 -0.91
CA ARG A 167 -5.00 -17.43 0.03
C ARG A 167 -6.17 -17.48 1.01
N LYS A 168 -5.88 -17.54 2.30
CA LYS A 168 -6.89 -17.41 3.38
C LYS A 168 -7.28 -15.94 3.64
N TYR A 169 -7.00 -15.08 2.68
CA TYR A 169 -7.16 -13.63 2.68
C TYR A 169 -7.44 -13.17 1.24
N SER A 170 -7.80 -11.91 1.08
CA SER A 170 -7.94 -11.26 -0.23
C SER A 170 -6.69 -10.44 -0.57
N ARG A 171 -6.52 -10.13 -1.85
CA ARG A 171 -5.47 -9.25 -2.36
C ARG A 171 -6.10 -7.96 -2.89
N LEU A 172 -5.63 -6.80 -2.47
CA LEU A 172 -5.96 -5.52 -3.08
C LEU A 172 -4.81 -5.09 -3.99
N ARG A 173 -5.07 -5.00 -5.30
CA ARG A 173 -4.16 -4.39 -6.27
C ARG A 173 -4.53 -2.92 -6.43
N ILE A 174 -3.55 -2.04 -6.26
CA ILE A 174 -3.69 -0.61 -6.45
C ILE A 174 -2.96 -0.26 -7.74
N ALA A 175 -3.67 0.34 -8.70
CA ALA A 175 -3.07 0.89 -9.91
C ALA A 175 -2.77 2.38 -9.69
N THR A 176 -1.54 2.81 -9.90
CA THR A 176 -1.04 4.16 -9.60
C THR A 176 0.16 4.51 -10.49
N LEU A 177 0.93 5.53 -10.12
CA LEU A 177 2.19 5.94 -10.73
C LEU A 177 3.24 4.80 -10.67
N PRO A 178 3.96 4.49 -11.76
CA PRO A 178 5.02 3.47 -11.76
C PRO A 178 6.26 3.83 -10.95
N ASN A 179 6.82 2.85 -10.22
CA ASN A 179 8.04 2.99 -9.41
C ASN A 179 7.99 4.07 -8.32
N GLU A 180 6.79 4.50 -7.93
CA GLU A 180 6.61 5.56 -6.95
C GLU A 180 6.20 5.00 -5.59
N GLN A 181 6.56 5.74 -4.54
CA GLN A 181 6.08 5.46 -3.20
C GLN A 181 4.67 6.04 -3.01
N ILE A 182 3.76 5.22 -2.50
CA ILE A 182 2.41 5.63 -2.09
C ILE A 182 2.17 5.27 -0.64
N THR A 183 1.22 5.97 -0.04
CA THR A 183 0.69 5.67 1.29
C THR A 183 -0.74 5.18 1.17
N VAL A 184 -1.09 4.15 1.94
CA VAL A 184 -2.45 3.63 2.01
C VAL A 184 -2.92 3.67 3.46
N ASP A 185 -3.88 4.54 3.74
CA ASP A 185 -4.61 4.53 5.00
C ASP A 185 -5.69 3.45 4.93
N THR A 186 -5.77 2.64 5.97
CA THR A 186 -6.74 1.54 6.06
C THR A 186 -7.55 1.64 7.34
N GLU A 187 -8.85 1.38 7.25
CA GLU A 187 -9.72 1.19 8.41
C GLU A 187 -10.26 -0.24 8.44
N ASP A 188 -10.27 -0.85 9.63
CA ASP A 188 -10.72 -2.23 9.88
C ASP A 188 -10.07 -3.27 8.94
N PHE A 189 -8.74 -3.38 8.99
CA PHE A 189 -7.95 -4.27 8.13
C PHE A 189 -7.15 -5.29 8.94
N THR A 190 -7.20 -6.57 8.58
CA THR A 190 -6.34 -7.61 9.18
C THR A 190 -5.29 -8.05 8.16
N PRO A 191 -4.03 -7.56 8.24
CA PRO A 191 -2.98 -7.93 7.30
C PRO A 191 -2.67 -9.44 7.29
N ALA A 192 -2.29 -9.96 6.13
CA ALA A 192 -1.92 -11.37 5.97
C ALA A 192 -0.70 -11.73 6.84
N GLY A 193 -0.79 -12.87 7.52
CA GLY A 193 0.18 -13.32 8.53
C GLY A 193 -0.05 -12.75 9.93
N SER A 194 -1.07 -11.88 10.12
CA SER A 194 -1.53 -11.39 11.43
C SER A 194 -2.89 -11.99 11.80
N SER A 195 -3.15 -12.10 13.11
CA SER A 195 -4.49 -12.37 13.67
C SER A 195 -5.20 -11.11 14.15
N ASP A 196 -4.49 -9.99 14.21
CA ASP A 196 -4.94 -8.78 14.88
C ASP A 196 -5.49 -7.80 13.84
N MET A 197 -6.73 -7.37 14.04
CA MET A 197 -7.37 -6.37 13.20
C MET A 197 -6.91 -4.98 13.60
N GLU A 198 -6.39 -4.23 12.63
CA GLU A 198 -6.03 -2.84 12.77
C GLU A 198 -7.26 -1.98 12.54
N GLN A 199 -7.63 -1.16 13.54
CA GLN A 199 -8.70 -0.19 13.37
C GLN A 199 -8.28 0.94 12.44
N ASN A 200 -7.03 1.38 12.54
CA ASN A 200 -6.41 2.37 11.68
C ASN A 200 -5.00 1.89 11.36
N GLY A 201 -4.72 1.65 10.08
CA GLY A 201 -3.42 1.28 9.55
C GLY A 201 -2.91 2.31 8.56
N ASN A 202 -1.60 2.41 8.43
CA ASN A 202 -0.92 3.30 7.49
C ASN A 202 0.23 2.53 6.84
N TYR A 203 0.13 2.29 5.54
CA TYR A 203 1.03 1.42 4.80
C TYR A 203 1.78 2.19 3.74
N THR A 204 3.11 2.14 3.80
CA THR A 204 3.98 2.64 2.72
C THR A 204 4.26 1.51 1.74
N LEU A 205 3.91 1.71 0.47
CA LEU A 205 4.12 0.75 -0.61
C LEU A 205 4.91 1.42 -1.74
N THR A 206 5.67 0.63 -2.48
CA THR A 206 6.30 1.06 -3.73
C THR A 206 5.65 0.30 -4.88
N SER A 207 5.15 1.02 -5.87
CA SER A 207 4.57 0.41 -7.06
C SER A 207 5.64 -0.19 -7.96
N ASP A 208 5.27 -1.21 -8.74
CA ASP A 208 6.15 -1.80 -9.74
C ASP A 208 6.28 -0.93 -11.00
N GLU A 209 7.08 -1.40 -11.96
CA GLU A 209 7.32 -0.74 -13.27
C GLU A 209 6.03 -0.52 -14.08
N LYS A 210 4.94 -1.20 -13.74
CA LYS A 210 3.62 -1.07 -14.38
C LYS A 210 2.64 -0.28 -13.52
N GLY A 211 3.08 0.32 -12.42
CA GLY A 211 2.24 1.10 -11.52
C GLY A 211 1.36 0.27 -10.58
N ASN A 212 1.71 -0.99 -10.29
CA ASN A 212 0.92 -1.81 -9.36
C ASN A 212 1.57 -1.89 -7.98
N ALA A 213 0.77 -1.67 -6.94
CA ALA A 213 1.11 -1.96 -5.56
C ALA A 213 0.07 -2.93 -4.95
N TYR A 214 0.43 -3.61 -3.85
CA TYR A 214 -0.39 -4.70 -3.30
C TYR A 214 -0.51 -4.65 -1.79
N LEU A 215 -1.72 -4.92 -1.30
CA LEU A 215 -1.99 -5.29 0.08
C LEU A 215 -2.67 -6.66 0.13
N TYR A 216 -2.36 -7.41 1.18
CA TYR A 216 -2.83 -8.77 1.41
C TYR A 216 -3.43 -8.83 2.81
N GLY A 217 -4.68 -9.25 2.94
CA GLY A 217 -5.32 -9.34 4.24
C GLY A 217 -6.81 -9.65 4.17
N ASN A 218 -7.47 -9.57 5.31
CA ASN A 218 -8.92 -9.69 5.41
C ASN A 218 -9.53 -8.30 5.57
N PHE A 219 -10.65 -8.11 4.87
CA PHE A 219 -11.37 -6.86 4.77
C PHE A 219 -12.78 -7.17 5.26
N VAL A 220 -13.22 -6.52 6.33
CA VAL A 220 -14.54 -6.72 6.91
C VAL A 220 -15.54 -5.73 6.31
N THR A 221 -16.80 -5.84 6.71
CA THR A 221 -17.83 -4.87 6.31
C THR A 221 -17.43 -3.47 6.79
N ASN A 222 -17.49 -2.51 5.87
CA ASN A 222 -17.10 -1.11 6.03
C ASN A 222 -15.60 -0.82 6.09
N SER A 223 -14.72 -1.81 5.83
CA SER A 223 -13.30 -1.50 5.70
C SER A 223 -13.08 -0.42 4.63
N GLN A 224 -12.27 0.59 4.96
CA GLN A 224 -11.98 1.71 4.08
C GLN A 224 -10.50 1.71 3.69
N PHE A 225 -10.22 2.09 2.45
CA PHE A 225 -8.88 2.22 1.91
C PHE A 225 -8.77 3.57 1.20
N THR A 226 -7.82 4.39 1.63
CA THR A 226 -7.51 5.67 1.01
C THR A 226 -6.08 5.65 0.50
N VAL A 227 -5.91 5.73 -0.81
CA VAL A 227 -4.60 5.78 -1.48
C VAL A 227 -4.17 7.23 -1.60
N LYS A 228 -2.92 7.50 -1.24
CA LYS A 228 -2.29 8.82 -1.31
C LYS A 228 -0.95 8.78 -2.02
N TYR A 229 -0.63 9.86 -2.72
CA TYR A 229 0.70 10.16 -3.25
C TYR A 229 1.13 11.52 -2.72
N GLU A 230 2.27 11.59 -2.03
CA GLU A 230 2.72 12.83 -1.36
C GLU A 230 1.61 13.48 -0.51
N GLU A 231 0.83 12.65 0.21
CA GLU A 231 -0.37 13.02 0.99
C GLU A 231 -1.61 13.47 0.19
N ALA A 232 -1.48 13.69 -1.12
CA ALA A 232 -2.60 13.95 -2.02
C ALA A 232 -3.51 12.71 -2.09
N PRO A 233 -4.80 12.80 -1.72
CA PRO A 233 -5.71 11.67 -1.86
C PRO A 233 -5.96 11.38 -3.35
N LEU A 234 -5.67 10.16 -3.78
CA LEU A 234 -5.86 9.72 -5.17
C LEU A 234 -7.16 8.94 -5.35
N ALA A 235 -7.50 8.11 -4.36
CA ALA A 235 -8.70 7.30 -4.40
C ALA A 235 -9.14 6.91 -2.99
N THR A 236 -10.44 6.73 -2.78
CA THR A 236 -10.97 6.13 -1.56
C THR A 236 -12.05 5.11 -1.92
N HIS A 237 -11.96 3.94 -1.30
CA HIS A 237 -12.93 2.87 -1.46
C HIS A 237 -13.38 2.34 -0.09
N THR A 238 -14.68 2.11 0.04
CA THR A 238 -15.27 1.45 1.21
C THR A 238 -15.91 0.14 0.78
N PHE A 239 -15.43 -0.96 1.34
CA PHE A 239 -16.00 -2.28 1.11
C PHE A 239 -17.29 -2.43 1.92
N LEU A 240 -18.45 -2.29 1.27
CA LEU A 240 -19.76 -2.41 1.95
C LEU A 240 -20.10 -3.83 2.41
N GLN A 241 -19.27 -4.81 2.08
CA GLN A 241 -19.36 -6.21 2.50
C GLN A 241 -17.95 -6.75 2.70
N ALA A 242 -17.81 -7.73 3.59
CA ALA A 242 -16.55 -8.45 3.76
C ALA A 242 -16.09 -9.06 2.43
N THR A 243 -14.78 -9.01 2.20
CA THR A 243 -14.21 -9.62 0.99
C THR A 243 -14.18 -11.13 1.08
N VAL A 244 -14.06 -11.77 -0.08
CA VAL A 244 -13.98 -13.23 -0.16
C VAL A 244 -12.51 -13.64 -0.26
N ASN A 245 -12.11 -14.59 0.59
CA ASN A 245 -10.78 -15.18 0.56
C ASN A 245 -10.41 -15.67 -0.85
N ALA A 246 -9.12 -15.61 -1.17
CA ALA A 246 -8.56 -15.92 -2.48
C ALA A 246 -8.99 -15.02 -3.64
N LYS A 247 -9.89 -14.03 -3.44
CA LYS A 247 -10.18 -13.02 -4.47
C LYS A 247 -9.15 -11.90 -4.48
N SER A 248 -8.90 -11.38 -5.67
CA SER A 248 -8.26 -10.09 -5.85
C SER A 248 -9.31 -9.01 -6.10
N TYR A 249 -9.04 -7.81 -5.61
CA TYR A 249 -9.77 -6.59 -5.86
C TYR A 249 -8.82 -5.57 -6.49
N ALA A 250 -9.36 -4.63 -7.25
CA ALA A 250 -8.58 -3.59 -7.89
C ALA A 250 -9.11 -2.21 -7.49
N LEU A 251 -8.20 -1.31 -7.15
CA LEU A 251 -8.48 0.09 -6.86
C LEU A 251 -7.73 0.95 -7.87
N ASP A 252 -8.48 1.80 -8.59
CA ASP A 252 -7.90 2.82 -9.45
C ASP A 252 -7.43 4.00 -8.61
N ALA A 253 -6.14 4.28 -8.65
CA ALA A 253 -5.54 5.50 -8.13
C ALA A 253 -4.56 6.07 -9.18
N THR A 254 -4.78 5.80 -10.48
CA THR A 254 -3.89 6.32 -11.52
C THR A 254 -3.92 7.83 -11.57
N VAL A 255 -2.82 8.40 -12.07
CA VAL A 255 -2.63 9.83 -12.18
C VAL A 255 -2.23 10.16 -13.61
N VAL A 256 -2.87 11.18 -14.18
CA VAL A 256 -2.55 11.70 -15.50
C VAL A 256 -1.55 12.84 -15.34
N SER A 257 -0.39 12.73 -16.00
CA SER A 257 0.57 13.83 -16.02
C SER A 257 0.21 14.82 -17.14
N LEU A 258 0.08 16.09 -16.79
CA LEU A 258 -0.12 17.21 -17.71
C LEU A 258 1.08 18.18 -17.68
N THR A 259 2.26 17.67 -17.33
CA THR A 259 3.50 18.47 -17.20
C THR A 259 4.29 18.61 -18.49
N ASP A 260 3.82 18.02 -19.59
CA ASP A 260 4.54 18.00 -20.86
C ASP A 260 4.76 19.42 -21.39
N GLU A 261 6.00 19.74 -21.75
CA GLU A 261 6.33 21.04 -22.33
C GLU A 261 5.58 21.23 -23.66
N GLY A 262 4.74 22.27 -23.73
CA GLY A 262 3.92 22.55 -24.91
C GLY A 262 2.66 21.69 -25.01
N ILE A 263 2.19 21.06 -23.93
CA ILE A 263 0.86 20.47 -23.87
C ILE A 263 -0.19 21.53 -24.26
N THR A 264 -1.09 21.15 -25.16
CA THR A 264 -2.11 22.06 -25.70
C THR A 264 -3.41 21.94 -24.90
N TYR A 265 -4.21 23.00 -24.95
CA TYR A 265 -5.58 23.03 -24.44
C TYR A 265 -6.38 21.76 -24.82
N TYR A 266 -6.40 21.39 -26.10
CA TYR A 266 -7.18 20.25 -26.58
C TYR A 266 -6.65 18.90 -26.09
N GLN A 267 -5.33 18.77 -25.84
CA GLN A 267 -4.77 17.55 -25.26
C GLN A 267 -5.22 17.40 -23.80
N ILE A 268 -5.20 18.48 -23.01
CA ILE A 268 -5.70 18.48 -21.64
C ILE A 268 -7.19 18.09 -21.61
N VAL A 269 -8.02 18.72 -22.47
CA VAL A 269 -9.44 18.39 -22.59
C VAL A 269 -9.65 16.91 -22.85
N GLU A 270 -8.96 16.36 -23.85
CA GLU A 270 -9.12 14.95 -24.23
C GLU A 270 -8.58 13.98 -23.18
N ASP A 271 -7.48 14.31 -22.49
CA ASP A 271 -6.92 13.45 -21.45
C ASP A 271 -7.80 13.41 -20.19
N VAL A 272 -8.39 14.54 -19.80
CA VAL A 272 -9.39 14.58 -18.71
C VAL A 272 -10.65 13.83 -19.11
N LYS A 273 -11.15 14.03 -20.33
CA LYS A 273 -12.36 13.38 -20.84
C LYS A 273 -12.21 11.86 -20.92
N LYS A 274 -11.06 11.33 -21.35
CA LYS A 274 -10.79 9.87 -21.37
C LYS A 274 -10.95 9.22 -20.00
N GLU A 275 -10.60 9.93 -18.92
CA GLU A 275 -10.77 9.41 -17.57
C GLU A 275 -12.27 9.28 -17.22
N LEU A 276 -13.11 10.22 -17.65
CA LEU A 276 -14.56 10.13 -17.50
C LEU A 276 -15.18 9.06 -18.41
N ASP A 277 -14.71 8.92 -19.65
CA ASP A 277 -15.13 7.85 -20.57
C ASP A 277 -14.79 6.46 -20.00
N ALA A 278 -13.74 6.36 -19.19
CA ALA A 278 -13.40 5.16 -18.41
C ALA A 278 -14.28 4.95 -17.17
N GLY A 279 -15.24 5.84 -16.93
CA GLY A 279 -16.19 5.79 -15.81
C GLY A 279 -15.61 6.26 -14.48
N LYS A 280 -14.49 6.99 -14.49
CA LYS A 280 -13.85 7.44 -13.25
C LYS A 280 -14.60 8.60 -12.61
N THR A 281 -14.58 8.60 -11.29
CA THR A 281 -15.09 9.69 -10.44
C THR A 281 -13.99 10.33 -9.60
N TYR A 282 -12.81 9.72 -9.56
CA TYR A 282 -11.59 10.31 -9.05
C TYR A 282 -10.73 10.67 -10.26
N ILE A 283 -10.48 11.96 -10.43
CA ILE A 283 -9.66 12.50 -11.51
C ILE A 283 -8.41 13.07 -10.86
N ASN A 284 -7.27 12.44 -11.09
CA ASN A 284 -6.00 12.82 -10.45
C ASN A 284 -5.04 13.33 -11.52
N LEU A 285 -4.62 14.58 -11.41
CA LEU A 285 -3.77 15.25 -12.39
C LEU A 285 -2.51 15.77 -11.71
N ILE A 286 -1.35 15.58 -12.35
CA ILE A 286 -0.10 16.29 -12.00
C ILE A 286 0.07 17.44 -12.98
N LEU A 287 0.26 18.64 -12.43
CA LEU A 287 0.39 19.89 -13.16
C LEU A 287 1.79 20.49 -12.95
N ALA A 288 2.19 21.37 -13.87
CA ALA A 288 3.32 22.25 -13.64
C ALA A 288 3.03 23.24 -12.48
N PRO A 289 4.05 23.76 -11.77
CA PRO A 289 3.85 24.64 -10.62
C PRO A 289 3.05 25.92 -10.90
N ASP A 290 3.29 26.54 -12.06
CA ASP A 290 2.71 27.81 -12.51
C ASP A 290 1.52 27.56 -13.45
N VAL A 291 0.44 27.00 -12.90
CA VAL A 291 -0.79 26.73 -13.65
C VAL A 291 -1.47 28.05 -14.04
N ASP A 292 -1.73 28.22 -15.34
CA ASP A 292 -2.47 29.37 -15.86
C ASP A 292 -3.98 29.13 -15.96
N GLU A 293 -4.72 30.19 -16.26
CA GLU A 293 -6.18 30.14 -16.40
C GLU A 293 -6.61 29.23 -17.57
N GLU A 294 -5.84 29.19 -18.66
CA GLU A 294 -6.11 28.35 -19.83
C GLU A 294 -6.04 26.85 -19.49
N THR A 295 -5.08 26.44 -18.66
CA THR A 295 -4.95 25.06 -18.19
C THR A 295 -6.18 24.65 -17.34
N LEU A 296 -6.63 25.50 -16.42
CA LEU A 296 -7.82 25.21 -15.61
C LEU A 296 -9.11 25.21 -16.46
N GLU A 297 -9.21 26.09 -17.45
CA GLU A 297 -10.33 26.11 -18.41
C GLU A 297 -10.36 24.83 -19.26
N ALA A 298 -9.19 24.33 -19.68
CA ALA A 298 -9.08 23.06 -20.40
C ALA A 298 -9.53 21.88 -19.54
N ILE A 299 -9.12 21.83 -18.26
CA ILE A 299 -9.59 20.81 -17.31
C ILE A 299 -11.11 20.90 -17.16
N HIS A 300 -11.66 22.10 -16.95
CA HIS A 300 -13.10 22.31 -16.85
C HIS A 300 -13.84 21.78 -18.08
N SER A 301 -13.35 22.12 -19.27
CA SER A 301 -13.94 21.71 -20.53
C SER A 301 -13.88 20.19 -20.72
N GLY A 302 -12.76 19.55 -20.35
CA GLY A 302 -12.65 18.09 -20.36
C GLY A 302 -13.66 17.41 -19.43
N LEU A 303 -13.89 17.96 -18.23
CA LEU A 303 -14.93 17.45 -17.31
C LEU A 303 -16.33 17.61 -17.91
N LEU A 304 -16.65 18.77 -18.49
CA LEU A 304 -17.96 19.02 -19.11
C LEU A 304 -18.19 18.14 -20.34
N GLU A 305 -17.19 18.00 -21.21
CA GLU A 305 -17.27 17.16 -22.41
C GLU A 305 -17.30 15.66 -22.09
N GLY A 306 -16.79 15.26 -20.93
CA GLY A 306 -16.93 13.91 -20.39
C GLY A 306 -18.26 13.65 -19.67
N ASP A 307 -19.25 14.55 -19.81
CA ASP A 307 -20.56 14.47 -19.17
C ASP A 307 -20.50 14.33 -17.63
N ALA A 308 -19.53 15.02 -16.99
CA ALA A 308 -19.42 15.05 -15.54
C ALA A 308 -20.73 15.52 -14.91
N ARG A 309 -21.28 14.73 -13.98
CA ARG A 309 -22.50 15.09 -13.27
C ARG A 309 -22.19 16.03 -12.12
N ASP A 310 -23.12 16.93 -11.82
CA ASP A 310 -23.08 17.79 -10.65
C ASP A 310 -22.79 17.01 -9.37
N GLY A 311 -21.73 17.39 -8.64
CA GLY A 311 -21.31 16.76 -7.40
C GLY A 311 -20.87 15.30 -7.51
N SER A 312 -20.38 14.84 -8.67
CA SER A 312 -19.88 13.47 -8.85
C SER A 312 -18.36 13.33 -8.87
N ILE A 313 -17.61 14.43 -9.06
CA ILE A 313 -16.17 14.38 -9.30
C ILE A 313 -15.37 14.71 -8.04
N ASN A 314 -14.39 13.86 -7.73
CA ASN A 314 -13.33 14.12 -6.78
C ASN A 314 -12.08 14.47 -7.60
N LEU A 315 -11.67 15.73 -7.61
CA LEU A 315 -10.53 16.21 -8.39
C LEU A 315 -9.31 16.39 -7.49
N THR A 316 -8.17 15.82 -7.87
CA THR A 316 -6.89 16.04 -7.19
C THR A 316 -5.90 16.65 -8.17
N LEU A 317 -5.36 17.82 -7.83
CA LEU A 317 -4.37 18.54 -8.63
C LEU A 317 -3.07 18.66 -7.85
N ILE A 318 -2.05 17.93 -8.29
CA ILE A 318 -0.72 17.85 -7.68
C ILE A 318 0.21 18.82 -8.41
N GLY A 319 1.08 19.50 -7.69
CA GLY A 319 2.04 20.48 -8.23
C GLY A 319 1.53 21.92 -8.28
N CYS A 320 0.22 22.16 -8.34
CA CYS A 320 -0.36 23.52 -8.45
C CYS A 320 -0.05 24.38 -7.21
N LYS A 321 0.81 25.41 -7.36
CA LYS A 321 1.22 26.28 -6.23
C LYS A 321 0.32 27.50 -6.03
N LYS A 322 -0.32 27.98 -7.10
CA LYS A 322 -1.18 29.16 -7.08
C LYS A 322 -2.46 28.92 -7.89
N ILE A 323 -3.60 29.32 -7.33
CA ILE A 323 -4.89 29.30 -8.01
C ILE A 323 -5.23 30.71 -8.50
N PRO A 324 -5.46 30.92 -9.81
CA PRO A 324 -5.84 32.22 -10.35
C PRO A 324 -7.26 32.63 -9.93
N SER A 325 -7.55 33.92 -10.12
CA SER A 325 -8.87 34.48 -9.82
C SER A 325 -9.93 33.73 -10.62
N ARG A 326 -11.00 33.27 -9.96
CA ARG A 326 -12.08 32.49 -10.59
C ARG A 326 -11.64 31.14 -11.19
N GLY A 327 -10.48 30.60 -10.80
CA GLY A 327 -9.91 29.38 -11.41
C GLY A 327 -10.83 28.14 -11.42
N PHE A 328 -11.66 27.96 -10.40
CA PHE A 328 -12.68 26.89 -10.31
C PHE A 328 -14.11 27.45 -10.24
N LEU A 329 -14.35 28.65 -10.78
CA LEU A 329 -15.67 29.26 -10.76
C LEU A 329 -16.68 28.37 -11.51
N HIS A 330 -17.81 28.07 -10.87
CA HIS A 330 -18.90 27.24 -11.43
C HIS A 330 -18.53 25.78 -11.75
N PHE A 331 -17.55 25.22 -11.04
CA PHE A 331 -17.28 23.79 -11.10
C PHE A 331 -18.32 22.98 -10.31
N ASP A 332 -19.58 23.02 -10.75
CA ASP A 332 -20.71 22.36 -10.07
C ASP A 332 -20.62 20.82 -10.08
N MET A 333 -19.78 20.24 -10.96
CA MET A 333 -19.46 18.82 -10.97
C MET A 333 -18.59 18.36 -9.79
N LEU A 334 -17.89 19.28 -9.12
CA LEU A 334 -17.00 18.93 -8.02
C LEU A 334 -17.79 18.55 -6.76
N LYS A 335 -17.59 17.31 -6.33
CA LYS A 335 -17.90 16.82 -4.99
C LYS A 335 -16.77 17.16 -4.02
N SER A 336 -15.53 16.95 -4.44
CA SER A 336 -14.36 17.33 -3.64
C SER A 336 -13.22 17.81 -4.52
N ILE A 337 -12.35 18.64 -3.94
CA ILE A 337 -11.10 19.04 -4.56
C ILE A 337 -9.93 18.93 -3.60
N ALA A 338 -8.81 18.40 -4.07
CA ALA A 338 -7.56 18.34 -3.33
C ALA A 338 -6.44 19.06 -4.08
N LEU A 339 -5.84 20.04 -3.41
CA LEU A 339 -4.80 20.93 -3.88
C LEU A 339 -3.69 20.96 -2.82
N PRO A 340 -2.99 19.84 -2.58
CA PRO A 340 -2.05 19.70 -1.46
C PRO A 340 -0.85 20.65 -1.55
N ASP A 341 -0.54 21.12 -2.75
CA ASP A 341 0.60 21.96 -3.06
C ASP A 341 0.32 23.47 -3.05
N VAL A 342 -0.95 23.86 -2.96
CA VAL A 342 -1.33 25.27 -3.10
C VAL A 342 -0.89 26.08 -1.89
N THR A 343 -0.28 27.23 -2.16
CA THR A 343 0.19 28.18 -1.14
C THR A 343 -0.43 29.57 -1.30
N GLU A 344 -0.95 29.88 -2.49
CA GLU A 344 -1.60 31.16 -2.80
C GLU A 344 -2.91 30.96 -3.56
N ILE A 345 -3.98 31.63 -3.15
CA ILE A 345 -5.31 31.53 -3.76
C ILE A 345 -5.88 32.92 -4.02
N GLU A 346 -6.17 33.21 -5.28
CA GLU A 346 -6.80 34.47 -5.69
C GLU A 346 -8.32 34.49 -5.44
N GLY A 347 -8.91 35.70 -5.49
CA GLY A 347 -10.33 35.91 -5.19
C GLY A 347 -11.28 35.07 -6.06
N LYS A 348 -12.42 34.67 -5.48
CA LYS A 348 -13.47 33.85 -6.14
C LYS A 348 -12.99 32.50 -6.69
N ALA A 349 -11.84 31.98 -6.26
CA ALA A 349 -11.27 30.73 -6.78
C ALA A 349 -12.27 29.57 -6.87
N PHE A 350 -13.07 29.29 -5.83
CA PHE A 350 -14.07 28.22 -5.81
C PHE A 350 -15.51 28.76 -5.85
N SER A 351 -15.70 30.00 -6.31
CA SER A 351 -17.01 30.64 -6.21
C SER A 351 -18.08 29.83 -6.98
N ASN A 352 -19.27 29.74 -6.40
CA ASN A 352 -20.40 28.97 -6.94
C ASN A 352 -20.11 27.49 -7.25
N CYS A 353 -19.17 26.83 -6.56
CA CYS A 353 -19.09 25.36 -6.57
C CYS A 353 -20.17 24.80 -5.63
N THR A 354 -21.41 24.69 -6.10
CA THR A 354 -22.58 24.52 -5.20
C THR A 354 -22.73 23.12 -4.59
N LYS A 355 -22.03 22.13 -5.15
CA LYS A 355 -22.04 20.73 -4.72
C LYS A 355 -20.80 20.30 -3.94
N LEU A 356 -19.86 21.21 -3.73
CA LEU A 356 -18.61 20.93 -3.03
C LEU A 356 -18.87 20.51 -1.58
N GLN A 357 -18.27 19.39 -1.17
CA GLN A 357 -18.42 18.76 0.14
C GLN A 357 -17.09 18.56 0.86
N LYS A 358 -15.96 18.55 0.14
CA LYS A 358 -14.64 18.42 0.76
C LYS A 358 -13.60 19.22 0.01
N VAL A 359 -12.76 19.93 0.75
CA VAL A 359 -11.65 20.71 0.19
C VAL A 359 -10.38 20.36 0.96
N VAL A 360 -9.32 19.97 0.27
CA VAL A 360 -7.99 19.73 0.84
C VAL A 360 -7.05 20.79 0.29
N LEU A 361 -6.45 21.62 1.15
CA LEU A 361 -5.56 22.71 0.76
C LEU A 361 -4.18 22.54 1.38
N GLY A 362 -3.15 22.87 0.61
CA GLY A 362 -1.77 22.95 1.08
C GLY A 362 -1.54 23.99 2.18
N ASN A 363 -0.27 24.28 2.45
CA ASN A 363 0.10 25.27 3.46
C ASN A 363 -0.05 26.69 2.89
N LEU A 364 -1.21 27.29 3.13
CA LEU A 364 -1.58 28.60 2.62
C LEU A 364 -0.78 29.71 3.30
N THR A 365 -0.19 30.57 2.47
CA THR A 365 0.53 31.78 2.89
C THR A 365 -0.24 33.05 2.56
N LYS A 366 -1.02 33.04 1.47
CA LYS A 366 -1.81 34.17 1.00
C LYS A 366 -3.15 33.73 0.41
N VAL A 367 -4.23 34.37 0.81
CA VAL A 367 -5.55 34.17 0.20
C VAL A 367 -6.23 35.51 -0.02
N TYR A 368 -6.67 35.80 -1.24
CA TYR A 368 -7.29 37.07 -1.59
C TYR A 368 -8.81 37.02 -1.52
N GLY A 369 -9.41 38.15 -1.10
CA GLY A 369 -10.85 38.30 -0.88
C GLY A 369 -11.28 37.95 0.54
N ASN A 370 -12.46 38.44 0.91
CA ASN A 370 -13.15 38.05 2.16
C ASN A 370 -14.60 37.64 1.85
N VAL A 371 -15.28 37.00 2.79
CA VAL A 371 -16.70 36.65 2.73
C VAL A 371 -17.52 37.83 2.19
N GLY A 372 -18.20 37.64 1.06
CA GLY A 372 -19.04 38.66 0.42
C GLY A 372 -18.28 39.80 -0.29
N LYS A 373 -16.94 39.73 -0.33
CA LYS A 373 -16.02 40.67 -1.01
C LYS A 373 -14.97 39.89 -1.80
N ASN A 374 -15.40 39.21 -2.85
CA ASN A 374 -14.56 38.32 -3.69
C ASN A 374 -13.96 37.13 -2.92
N GLY A 375 -14.62 36.67 -1.87
CA GLY A 375 -14.13 35.57 -1.05
C GLY A 375 -14.04 34.27 -1.86
N ILE A 376 -13.08 33.42 -1.52
CA ILE A 376 -12.74 32.24 -2.32
C ILE A 376 -13.86 31.19 -2.38
N PHE A 377 -14.77 31.19 -1.40
CA PHE A 377 -15.93 30.30 -1.32
C PHE A 377 -17.27 31.03 -1.48
N ASP A 378 -17.29 32.25 -2.03
CA ASP A 378 -18.53 32.99 -2.25
C ASP A 378 -19.50 32.20 -3.14
N GLY A 379 -20.72 31.95 -2.67
CA GLY A 379 -21.71 31.13 -3.37
C GLY A 379 -21.64 29.63 -3.07
N CYS A 380 -20.63 29.17 -2.31
CA CYS A 380 -20.61 27.82 -1.74
C CYS A 380 -21.38 27.77 -0.41
N ARG A 381 -21.86 26.58 -0.05
CA ARG A 381 -22.40 26.30 1.29
C ARG A 381 -21.29 25.70 2.15
N THR A 382 -20.39 26.52 2.67
CA THR A 382 -19.20 26.06 3.43
C THR A 382 -19.56 25.20 4.66
N LYS A 383 -20.76 25.36 5.21
CA LYS A 383 -21.29 24.52 6.30
C LYS A 383 -21.55 23.06 5.91
N ASP A 384 -21.53 22.75 4.61
CA ASP A 384 -21.60 21.40 4.05
C ASP A 384 -20.20 20.90 3.60
N ILE A 385 -19.13 21.68 3.84
CA ILE A 385 -17.77 21.37 3.40
C ILE A 385 -16.92 20.91 4.60
N ASP A 386 -16.33 19.72 4.46
CA ASP A 386 -15.22 19.27 5.29
C ASP A 386 -13.90 19.85 4.73
N LEU A 387 -13.26 20.73 5.48
CA LEU A 387 -12.00 21.35 5.11
C LEU A 387 -10.84 20.58 5.74
N VAL A 388 -9.86 20.19 4.94
CA VAL A 388 -8.61 19.59 5.40
C VAL A 388 -7.47 20.54 5.06
N LEU A 389 -6.69 20.88 6.07
CA LEU A 389 -5.53 21.75 5.97
C LEU A 389 -4.26 20.97 6.28
N SER A 390 -3.14 21.47 5.79
CA SER A 390 -1.81 21.00 6.23
C SER A 390 -1.70 21.03 7.76
N LYS A 391 -0.97 20.05 8.32
CA LYS A 391 -0.64 20.05 9.76
C LYS A 391 0.14 21.31 10.18
N ASP A 392 0.85 21.91 9.24
CA ASP A 392 1.74 23.06 9.44
C ASP A 392 1.06 24.41 9.10
N GLN A 393 -0.24 24.38 8.78
CA GLN A 393 -1.02 25.58 8.48
C GLN A 393 -0.98 26.56 9.66
N LYS A 394 -0.69 27.81 9.34
CA LYS A 394 -0.70 28.91 10.30
C LYS A 394 -2.06 29.60 10.36
N VAL A 395 -2.32 30.27 11.49
CA VAL A 395 -3.47 31.17 11.60
C VAL A 395 -3.39 32.22 10.50
N MET A 396 -4.50 32.52 9.83
CA MET A 396 -4.55 33.49 8.75
C MET A 396 -5.15 34.80 9.28
N ASN A 397 -4.41 35.91 9.11
CA ASN A 397 -4.84 37.24 9.52
C ASN A 397 -5.31 38.05 8.31
N GLY A 398 -6.56 38.52 8.34
CA GLY A 398 -7.16 39.30 7.26
C GLY A 398 -6.92 40.80 7.40
N GLY A 399 -6.66 41.48 6.29
CA GLY A 399 -6.50 42.94 6.26
C GLY A 399 -6.63 43.53 4.86
N GLU A 400 -6.94 44.82 4.79
CA GLU A 400 -6.93 45.57 3.53
C GLU A 400 -5.48 45.85 3.11
N THR A 401 -5.14 45.53 1.86
CA THR A 401 -3.85 45.82 1.23
C THR A 401 -4.05 46.72 0.00
N GLU A 402 -2.98 47.20 -0.63
CA GLU A 402 -3.08 47.97 -1.88
C GLU A 402 -3.77 47.18 -3.01
N GLY A 403 -3.71 45.84 -2.97
CA GLY A 403 -4.40 44.94 -3.92
C GLY A 403 -5.80 44.51 -3.50
N GLY A 404 -6.35 45.09 -2.43
CA GLY A 404 -7.62 44.68 -1.81
C GLY A 404 -7.44 43.80 -0.57
N TYR A 405 -8.53 43.21 -0.09
CA TYR A 405 -8.51 42.38 1.10
C TYR A 405 -7.69 41.11 0.89
N CYS A 406 -6.75 40.84 1.79
CA CYS A 406 -5.88 39.67 1.75
C CYS A 406 -5.72 39.06 3.15
N TRP A 407 -5.76 37.74 3.20
CA TRP A 407 -5.41 36.92 4.35
C TRP A 407 -3.95 36.50 4.24
N THR A 408 -3.19 36.69 5.30
CA THR A 408 -1.76 36.33 5.34
C THR A 408 -1.46 35.44 6.54
N ALA A 409 -0.61 34.44 6.34
CA ALA A 409 -0.22 33.51 7.38
C ALA A 409 0.55 34.19 8.52
N ASP A 410 0.15 33.92 9.76
CA ASP A 410 0.88 34.29 10.96
C ASP A 410 2.10 33.38 11.13
N ILE A 411 3.30 33.92 10.94
CA ILE A 411 4.54 33.14 11.05
C ILE A 411 4.78 32.54 12.45
N THR A 412 4.04 32.98 13.48
CA THR A 412 4.25 32.59 14.88
C THR A 412 3.21 31.64 15.46
N LYS A 413 2.03 31.52 14.84
CA LYS A 413 0.88 30.82 15.44
C LYS A 413 0.36 29.71 14.53
N ASP A 414 0.42 28.48 15.04
CA ASP A 414 -0.21 27.32 14.39
C ASP A 414 -1.73 27.45 14.43
N TYR A 415 -2.38 27.09 13.32
CA TYR A 415 -3.83 27.05 13.24
C TYR A 415 -4.39 25.85 14.01
N SER A 416 -3.72 24.69 13.93
CA SER A 416 -4.14 23.49 14.67
C SER A 416 -4.22 23.76 16.17
N GLY A 417 -5.40 23.51 16.75
CA GLY A 417 -5.69 23.75 18.15
C GLY A 417 -6.02 25.20 18.53
N SER A 418 -6.03 26.14 17.58
CA SER A 418 -6.49 27.52 17.83
C SER A 418 -8.00 27.59 18.10
N ASP A 419 -8.46 28.74 18.62
CA ASP A 419 -9.89 28.98 18.84
C ASP A 419 -10.69 28.89 17.54
N GLU A 420 -10.13 29.39 16.43
CA GLU A 420 -10.72 29.32 15.11
C GLU A 420 -10.83 27.87 14.60
N HIS A 421 -9.78 27.06 14.77
CA HIS A 421 -9.82 25.63 14.45
C HIS A 421 -10.90 24.89 15.25
N ASN A 422 -10.94 25.10 16.58
CA ASN A 422 -11.95 24.48 17.45
C ASN A 422 -13.37 24.98 17.14
N GLY A 423 -13.49 26.22 16.66
CA GLY A 423 -14.73 26.83 16.17
C GLY A 423 -15.14 26.38 14.77
N ARG A 424 -14.28 25.65 14.04
CA ARG A 424 -14.44 25.29 12.61
C ARG A 424 -14.56 26.52 11.71
N VAL A 425 -13.80 27.56 12.02
CA VAL A 425 -13.77 28.82 11.27
C VAL A 425 -12.42 28.98 10.58
N PHE A 426 -12.43 29.25 9.27
CA PHE A 426 -11.23 29.56 8.50
C PHE A 426 -11.52 30.66 7.49
N LEU A 427 -10.71 31.73 7.47
CA LEU A 427 -10.90 32.91 6.61
C LEU A 427 -12.30 33.54 6.75
N ASP A 428 -12.82 33.62 7.97
CA ASP A 428 -14.19 34.04 8.32
C ASP A 428 -15.35 33.15 7.79
N TYR A 429 -15.05 31.99 7.20
CA TYR A 429 -16.07 31.00 6.82
C TYR A 429 -16.28 29.94 7.91
N ASP A 430 -17.54 29.62 8.21
CA ASP A 430 -17.92 28.45 9.02
C ASP A 430 -17.91 27.18 8.15
N PHE A 431 -17.20 26.14 8.58
CA PHE A 431 -17.15 24.84 7.91
C PHE A 431 -17.94 23.74 8.64
N GLN A 432 -18.25 22.66 7.92
CA GLN A 432 -18.86 21.46 8.53
C GLN A 432 -17.92 20.86 9.58
N SER A 433 -16.67 20.65 9.16
CA SER A 433 -15.54 20.21 9.97
C SER A 433 -14.24 20.82 9.42
N ILE A 434 -13.24 20.95 10.29
CA ILE A 434 -11.88 21.28 9.88
C ILE A 434 -10.94 20.27 10.51
N THR A 435 -10.03 19.70 9.72
CA THR A 435 -8.97 18.82 10.21
C THR A 435 -7.60 19.31 9.73
N CYS A 436 -6.60 19.21 10.60
CA CYS A 436 -5.20 19.47 10.29
C CYS A 436 -4.44 18.15 10.43
N GLY A 437 -3.94 17.57 9.33
CA GLY A 437 -3.63 16.13 9.40
C GLY A 437 -2.82 15.49 8.30
N TYR A 438 -1.88 16.21 7.67
CA TYR A 438 -0.82 15.57 6.87
C TYR A 438 0.46 16.41 6.83
N PRO A 439 1.66 15.78 6.78
CA PRO A 439 2.93 16.46 6.52
C PRO A 439 2.95 17.15 5.15
N VAL A 440 3.57 18.33 5.05
CA VAL A 440 3.94 18.91 3.75
C VAL A 440 5.22 18.21 3.26
N PRO A 441 5.34 17.86 1.95
CA PRO A 441 6.58 17.35 1.35
C PRO A 441 7.79 18.28 1.53
#